data_AF-A0A2A4AMD3-F1
#
_entry.id   AF-A0A2A4AMD3-F1
#
_cell.length_a   1.000
_cell.length_b   1.000
_cell.length_c   1.000
_cell.angle_alpha   90.00
_cell.angle_beta   90.00
_cell.angle_gamma   90.00
#
_symmetry.space_group_name_H-M   'P 1'
#
loop_
_entity.id
_entity.type
_entity.pdbx_description
1 polymer ?
#
loop_
_entity_poly.entity_id
_entity_poly.type
_entity_poly.pdbx_seq_one_letter_code
_entity_poly.pdbx_strand_id
1 'polypeptide(L)'
;MRGVEGATTTFDKTLAKARDKAKARARRADSIGHLGPEAVAAFVDGEMDPKATHRVHVHLVHCAECRADVREQRRASQWVRNCNVDHQVRAPKDLMAKLAGIAAEAADEDAATPEKGRNNFSAHGGTSGVGERDILDKVEMVIRAIKHNQGR
;
A
#
# COMPACT_ATOMS: atom_id res chain seq x y z
N MET A 1 -30.48 -0.29 42.38
CA MET A 1 -29.42 -0.19 41.36
C MET A 1 -29.47 1.21 40.76
N ARG A 2 -28.57 2.14 41.14
CA ARG A 2 -28.49 3.50 40.54
C ARG A 2 -27.28 3.55 39.61
N GLY A 3 -27.52 3.87 38.34
CA GLY A 3 -26.50 3.99 37.30
C GLY A 3 -25.71 5.28 37.44
N VAL A 4 -24.40 5.17 37.26
CA VAL A 4 -23.47 6.30 37.17
C VAL A 4 -23.46 6.76 35.72
N GLU A 5 -24.13 7.88 35.43
CA GLU A 5 -24.10 8.52 34.11
C GLU A 5 -22.78 9.29 33.99
N GLY A 6 -21.92 8.85 33.07
CA GLY A 6 -20.60 9.40 32.82
C GLY A 6 -20.67 10.82 32.26
N ALA A 7 -20.55 11.81 33.14
CA ALA A 7 -20.38 13.21 32.76
C ALA A 7 -19.01 13.38 32.08
N THR A 8 -18.99 13.54 30.75
CA THR A 8 -17.77 13.92 30.02
C THR A 8 -17.24 15.21 30.60
N THR A 9 -16.04 15.17 31.14
CA THR A 9 -15.47 16.27 31.91
C THR A 9 -15.03 17.39 30.98
N THR A 10 -14.84 18.58 31.53
CA THR A 10 -14.25 19.72 30.82
C THR A 10 -12.88 19.38 30.22
N PHE A 11 -12.14 18.46 30.84
CA PHE A 11 -10.86 17.93 30.34
C PHE A 11 -11.00 17.14 29.03
N ASP A 12 -12.07 16.35 28.87
CA ASP A 12 -12.31 15.60 27.63
C ASP A 12 -12.57 16.56 26.46
N LYS A 13 -13.29 17.66 26.74
CA LYS A 13 -13.54 18.73 25.76
C LYS A 13 -12.27 19.49 25.38
N THR A 14 -11.33 19.71 26.30
CA THR A 14 -10.07 20.41 25.99
C THR A 14 -9.15 19.54 25.12
N LEU A 15 -9.08 18.24 25.39
CA LEU A 15 -8.35 17.27 24.54
C LEU A 15 -8.92 17.18 23.13
N ALA A 16 -10.25 17.09 23.00
CA ALA A 16 -10.90 17.09 21.69
C ALA A 16 -10.60 18.37 20.89
N LYS A 17 -10.68 19.53 21.55
CA LYS A 17 -10.37 20.84 20.95
C LYS A 17 -8.90 20.97 20.56
N ALA A 18 -7.98 20.43 21.35
CA ALA A 18 -6.55 20.39 21.03
C ALA A 18 -6.28 19.52 19.79
N ARG A 19 -6.90 18.34 19.72
CA ARG A 19 -6.82 17.44 18.56
C ARG A 19 -7.38 18.10 17.29
N ASP A 20 -8.51 18.77 17.38
CA ASP A 20 -9.12 19.45 16.22
C ASP A 20 -8.28 20.65 15.76
N LYS A 21 -7.66 21.37 16.71
CA LYS A 21 -6.68 22.43 16.41
C LYS A 21 -5.42 21.87 15.75
N ALA A 22 -4.90 20.73 16.21
CA ALA A 22 -3.77 20.04 15.59
C ALA A 22 -4.13 19.59 14.17
N LYS A 23 -5.33 19.03 13.97
CA LYS A 23 -5.84 18.62 12.65
C LYS A 23 -6.05 19.81 11.71
N ALA A 24 -6.52 20.95 12.21
CA ALA A 24 -6.63 22.18 11.44
C ALA A 24 -5.26 22.76 11.07
N ARG A 25 -4.27 22.70 11.97
CA ARG A 25 -2.88 23.09 11.69
C ARG A 25 -2.23 22.19 10.65
N ALA A 26 -2.41 20.87 10.75
CA ALA A 26 -1.95 19.92 9.74
C ALA A 26 -2.58 20.23 8.37
N ARG A 27 -3.90 20.44 8.32
CA ARG A 27 -4.60 20.86 7.08
C ARG A 27 -4.11 22.20 6.51
N ARG A 28 -3.62 23.12 7.35
CA ARG A 28 -3.07 24.41 6.90
C ARG A 28 -1.64 24.28 6.36
N ALA A 29 -0.84 23.37 6.91
CA ALA A 29 0.45 22.98 6.31
C ALA A 29 0.24 22.43 4.88
N ASP A 30 -0.89 21.78 4.63
CA ASP A 30 -1.28 21.33 3.29
C ASP A 30 -1.85 22.42 2.36
N SER A 31 -2.02 23.67 2.83
CA SER A 31 -2.63 24.76 2.01
C SER A 31 -1.65 25.84 1.54
N ILE A 32 -0.41 25.87 2.05
CA ILE A 32 0.72 26.67 1.51
C ILE A 32 2.03 25.90 1.82
N GLY A 33 2.14 24.66 1.40
CA GLY A 33 3.32 23.86 1.72
C GLY A 33 3.43 22.63 0.85
N HIS A 34 4.61 22.48 0.25
CA HIS A 34 5.07 21.23 -0.34
C HIS A 34 5.07 20.13 0.72
N LEU A 35 5.08 18.86 0.27
CA LEU A 35 5.31 17.75 1.17
C LEU A 35 6.65 17.96 1.90
N GLY A 36 6.63 17.80 3.22
CA GLY A 36 7.88 17.72 3.98
C GLY A 36 8.69 16.47 3.58
N PRO A 37 10.02 16.45 3.80
CA PRO A 37 10.88 15.33 3.41
C PRO A 37 10.44 14.01 4.06
N GLU A 38 10.04 14.03 5.33
CA GLU A 38 9.49 12.87 6.03
C GLU A 38 8.21 12.31 5.37
N ALA A 39 7.36 13.20 4.86
CA ALA A 39 6.14 12.79 4.17
C ALA A 39 6.45 12.18 2.79
N VAL A 40 7.48 12.69 2.11
CA VAL A 40 7.96 12.11 0.84
C VAL A 40 8.54 10.72 1.07
N ALA A 41 9.40 10.54 2.09
CA ALA A 41 9.97 9.25 2.44
C ALA A 41 8.89 8.22 2.81
N ALA A 42 8.01 8.55 3.75
CA ALA A 42 6.92 7.67 4.17
C ALA A 42 5.97 7.30 3.02
N PHE A 43 5.72 8.22 2.08
CA PHE A 43 4.92 7.94 0.89
C PHE A 43 5.62 6.97 -0.07
N VAL A 44 6.92 7.12 -0.28
CA VAL A 44 7.71 6.25 -1.17
C VAL A 44 7.88 4.86 -0.59
N ASP A 45 8.08 4.75 0.72
CA ASP A 45 8.26 3.48 1.42
C ASP A 45 6.93 2.77 1.71
N GLY A 46 5.79 3.45 1.52
CA GLY A 46 4.46 2.87 1.70
C GLY A 46 3.98 2.81 3.16
N GLU A 47 4.61 3.60 4.03
CA GLU A 47 4.34 3.61 5.48
C GLU A 47 3.25 4.61 5.89
N MET A 48 2.62 5.27 4.92
CA MET A 48 1.53 6.21 5.17
C MET A 48 0.17 5.52 5.39
N ASP A 49 -0.58 6.05 6.35
CA ASP A 49 -2.00 5.75 6.53
C ASP A 49 -2.79 5.96 5.23
N PRO A 50 -3.77 5.11 4.85
CA PRO A 50 -4.47 5.20 3.56
C PRO A 50 -5.07 6.58 3.28
N LYS A 51 -5.54 7.25 4.32
CA LYS A 51 -6.09 8.60 4.24
C LYS A 51 -5.02 9.65 3.94
N ALA A 52 -3.82 9.50 4.49
CA ALA A 52 -2.69 10.39 4.20
C ALA A 52 -2.21 10.17 2.75
N THR A 53 -2.07 8.91 2.35
CA THR A 53 -1.69 8.51 0.98
C THR A 53 -2.61 9.11 -0.07
N HIS A 54 -3.94 9.05 0.15
CA HIS A 54 -4.90 9.67 -0.77
C HIS A 54 -4.70 11.18 -0.92
N ARG A 55 -4.41 11.89 0.17
CA ARG A 55 -4.16 13.35 0.13
C ARG A 55 -2.88 13.67 -0.63
N VAL A 56 -1.83 12.87 -0.45
CA VAL A 56 -0.59 12.99 -1.21
C VAL A 56 -0.85 12.79 -2.70
N HIS A 57 -1.61 11.77 -3.10
CA HIS A 57 -1.97 11.58 -4.51
C HIS A 57 -2.66 12.80 -5.11
N VAL A 58 -3.65 13.36 -4.41
CA VAL A 58 -4.33 14.59 -4.86
C VAL A 58 -3.34 15.75 -4.98
N HIS A 59 -2.42 15.91 -4.04
CA HIS A 59 -1.39 16.95 -4.09
C HIS A 59 -0.44 16.78 -5.28
N LEU A 60 0.02 15.56 -5.56
CA LEU A 60 0.96 15.26 -6.66
C LEU A 60 0.38 15.54 -8.05
N VAL A 61 -0.95 15.52 -8.20
CA VAL A 61 -1.60 15.94 -9.45
C VAL A 61 -1.36 17.42 -9.72
N HIS A 62 -1.37 18.26 -8.67
CA HIS A 62 -1.35 19.71 -8.78
C HIS A 62 0.04 20.33 -8.56
N CYS A 63 0.95 19.64 -7.87
CA CYS A 63 2.29 20.15 -7.55
C CYS A 63 3.38 19.42 -8.34
N ALA A 64 4.14 20.15 -9.17
CA ALA A 64 5.25 19.60 -9.95
C ALA A 64 6.51 19.35 -9.12
N GLU A 65 6.79 20.20 -8.13
CA GLU A 65 7.97 20.09 -7.26
C GLU A 65 7.90 18.82 -6.40
N CYS A 66 6.78 18.57 -5.74
CA CYS A 66 6.63 17.34 -4.95
C CYS A 66 6.65 16.07 -5.81
N ARG A 67 6.29 16.15 -7.10
CA ARG A 67 6.52 15.03 -8.03
C ARG A 67 8.01 14.81 -8.29
N ALA A 68 8.80 15.87 -8.39
CA ALA A 68 10.25 15.77 -8.55
C ALA A 68 10.88 15.14 -7.29
N ASP A 69 10.49 15.59 -6.09
CA ASP A 69 10.99 15.07 -4.82
C ASP A 69 10.67 13.59 -4.65
N VAL A 70 9.42 13.18 -4.93
CA VAL A 70 9.02 11.76 -4.89
C VAL A 70 9.81 10.92 -5.90
N ARG A 71 10.09 11.45 -7.10
CA ARG A 71 10.91 10.75 -8.10
C ARG A 71 12.34 10.59 -7.61
N GLU A 72 12.91 11.61 -7.00
CA GLU A 72 14.27 11.55 -6.45
C GLU A 72 14.37 10.55 -5.30
N GLN A 73 13.44 10.61 -4.34
CA GLN A 73 13.42 9.66 -3.24
C GLN A 73 13.21 8.22 -3.72
N ARG A 74 12.37 7.98 -4.74
CA ARG A 74 12.24 6.64 -5.36
C ARG A 74 13.55 6.14 -5.96
N ARG A 75 14.31 7.01 -6.64
CA ARG A 75 15.62 6.64 -7.18
C ARG A 75 16.58 6.30 -6.06
N ALA A 76 16.60 7.09 -4.98
CA ALA A 76 17.44 6.82 -3.81
C ALA A 76 17.07 5.47 -3.15
N SER A 77 15.78 5.23 -2.87
CA SER A 77 15.31 3.96 -2.30
C SER A 77 15.63 2.77 -3.21
N GLN A 78 15.49 2.92 -4.54
CA GLN A 78 15.85 1.87 -5.49
C GLN A 78 17.36 1.59 -5.49
N TRP A 79 18.19 2.64 -5.47
CA TRP A 79 19.64 2.49 -5.40
C TRP A 79 20.07 1.71 -4.16
N VAL A 80 19.55 2.07 -2.98
CA VAL A 80 19.82 1.35 -1.72
C VAL A 80 19.39 -0.12 -1.81
N ARG A 81 18.21 -0.41 -2.37
CA ARG A 81 17.74 -1.79 -2.57
C ARG A 81 18.65 -2.59 -3.50
N ASN A 82 19.21 -1.95 -4.54
CA ASN A 82 20.10 -2.60 -5.49
C ASN A 82 21.50 -2.88 -4.90
N CYS A 83 21.92 -2.15 -3.87
CA CYS A 83 23.20 -2.43 -3.18
C CYS A 83 23.24 -3.80 -2.47
N ASN A 84 22.09 -4.40 -2.15
CA ASN A 84 21.99 -5.77 -1.60
C ASN A 84 22.46 -6.85 -2.60
N VAL A 85 22.64 -6.48 -3.88
CA VAL A 85 23.20 -7.39 -4.90
C VAL A 85 24.72 -7.50 -4.78
N ASP A 86 25.38 -6.52 -4.15
CA ASP A 86 26.83 -6.55 -3.91
C ASP A 86 27.19 -7.53 -2.78
N HIS A 87 28.30 -8.23 -2.93
CA HIS A 87 28.80 -9.26 -2.01
C HIS A 87 29.02 -8.74 -0.58
N GLN A 88 29.20 -7.43 -0.39
CA GLN A 88 29.43 -6.80 0.91
C GLN A 88 28.15 -6.65 1.75
N VAL A 89 26.97 -6.60 1.12
CA VAL A 89 25.68 -6.35 1.80
C VAL A 89 24.68 -7.45 1.41
N ARG A 90 25.13 -8.70 1.38
CA ARG A 90 24.26 -9.85 1.06
C ARG A 90 24.02 -10.72 2.29
N ALA A 91 22.82 -11.29 2.40
CA ALA A 91 22.52 -12.31 3.39
C ALA A 91 23.47 -13.53 3.29
N PRO A 92 23.88 -14.15 4.42
CA PRO A 92 24.72 -15.33 4.41
C PRO A 92 24.13 -16.48 3.57
N LYS A 93 24.99 -17.19 2.83
CA LYS A 93 24.57 -18.28 1.91
C LYS A 93 23.81 -19.39 2.64
N ASP A 94 24.25 -19.73 3.85
CA ASP A 94 23.63 -20.79 4.65
C ASP A 94 22.18 -20.45 5.05
N LEU A 95 21.90 -19.18 5.34
CA LEU A 95 20.54 -18.72 5.62
C LEU A 95 19.67 -18.82 4.37
N MET A 96 20.19 -18.40 3.21
CA MET A 96 19.48 -18.50 1.94
C MET A 96 19.16 -19.95 1.57
N ALA A 97 20.11 -20.88 1.81
CA ALA A 97 19.89 -22.31 1.59
C ALA A 97 18.78 -22.87 2.49
N LYS A 98 18.77 -22.48 3.79
CA LYS A 98 17.71 -22.88 4.73
C LYS A 98 16.34 -22.33 4.32
N LEU A 99 16.26 -21.06 3.94
CA LEU A 99 15.01 -20.44 3.48
C LEU A 99 14.48 -21.09 2.19
N ALA A 100 15.36 -21.45 1.26
CA ALA A 100 14.97 -22.19 0.06
C ALA A 100 14.42 -23.59 0.38
N GLY A 101 14.96 -24.26 1.42
CA GLY A 101 14.44 -25.53 1.91
C GLY A 101 13.01 -25.44 2.42
N ILE A 102 12.69 -24.43 3.24
CA ILE A 102 11.33 -24.22 3.77
C ILE A 102 10.32 -24.01 2.64
N ALA A 103 10.69 -23.26 1.60
CA ALA A 103 9.82 -23.04 0.44
C ALA A 103 9.58 -24.31 -0.38
N ALA A 104 10.57 -25.22 -0.44
CA ALA A 104 10.44 -26.50 -1.12
C ALA A 104 9.52 -27.46 -0.35
N GLU A 105 9.69 -27.56 0.98
CA GLU A 105 8.83 -28.42 1.82
C GLU A 105 7.35 -28.01 1.75
N ALA A 106 7.05 -26.71 1.69
CA ALA A 106 5.68 -26.23 1.52
C ALA A 106 5.07 -26.56 0.13
N ALA A 107 5.89 -26.78 -0.90
CA ALA A 107 5.42 -27.11 -2.24
C ALA A 107 5.16 -28.62 -2.44
N ASP A 108 5.83 -29.48 -1.66
CA ASP A 108 5.68 -30.93 -1.74
C ASP A 108 4.38 -31.42 -1.07
N GLU A 109 3.81 -30.67 -0.11
CA GLU A 109 2.54 -31.04 0.55
C GLU A 109 1.29 -30.81 -0.31
N ASP A 110 1.36 -29.94 -1.34
CA ASP A 110 0.26 -29.68 -2.27
C ASP A 110 0.21 -30.68 -3.46
N ALA A 111 1.26 -31.48 -3.67
CA ALA A 111 1.38 -32.40 -4.80
C ALA A 111 0.82 -33.81 -4.55
N ALA A 112 0.46 -34.15 -3.31
CA ALA A 112 0.01 -35.49 -2.93
C ALA A 112 -1.48 -35.50 -2.51
N THR A 113 -2.40 -35.44 -3.47
CA THR A 113 -3.68 -36.19 -3.49
C THR A 113 -4.54 -35.82 -4.71
N PRO A 114 -4.88 -36.77 -5.59
CA PRO A 114 -6.10 -36.68 -6.37
C PRO A 114 -7.21 -37.42 -5.59
N GLU A 115 -8.32 -36.73 -5.26
CA GLU A 115 -9.71 -37.23 -5.34
C GLU A 115 -10.68 -36.37 -4.51
N LYS A 116 -11.46 -35.56 -5.25
CA LYS A 116 -12.94 -35.46 -5.17
C LYS A 116 -13.56 -35.10 -3.81
N GLY A 117 -14.09 -33.86 -3.69
CA GLY A 117 -15.13 -33.68 -2.68
C GLY A 117 -15.74 -32.34 -2.28
N ARG A 118 -15.72 -31.23 -3.05
CA ARG A 118 -16.36 -29.93 -2.66
C ARG A 118 -15.78 -29.39 -1.32
N ASN A 119 -15.45 -28.10 -1.22
CA ASN A 119 -16.22 -27.05 -0.57
C ASN A 119 -15.44 -25.75 -0.79
N ASN A 120 -16.12 -24.69 -1.20
CA ASN A 120 -15.53 -23.35 -1.33
C ASN A 120 -15.14 -22.80 0.05
N PHE A 121 -13.84 -22.71 0.30
CA PHE A 121 -13.29 -21.72 1.23
C PHE A 121 -12.15 -21.01 0.52
N SER A 122 -12.40 -19.75 0.16
CA SER A 122 -11.42 -18.87 -0.50
C SER A 122 -10.16 -18.77 0.35
N ALA A 123 -9.05 -19.21 -0.24
CA ALA A 123 -7.72 -18.91 0.22
C ALA A 123 -7.46 -17.39 0.08
N HIS A 124 -7.30 -16.70 1.20
CA HIS A 124 -6.63 -15.40 1.23
C HIS A 124 -5.12 -15.62 1.12
N GLY A 125 -4.66 -15.88 -0.10
CA GLY A 125 -3.25 -15.98 -0.48
C GLY A 125 -2.94 -15.06 -1.65
N GLY A 126 -2.16 -14.02 -1.38
CA GLY A 126 -1.30 -13.34 -2.37
C GLY A 126 -1.96 -12.55 -3.49
N THR A 127 -2.51 -11.36 -3.22
CA THR A 127 -2.82 -10.38 -4.28
C THR A 127 -1.60 -9.55 -4.66
N SER A 128 -0.54 -10.20 -5.15
CA SER A 128 0.52 -9.54 -5.91
C SER A 128 0.22 -9.72 -7.39
N GLY A 129 -0.66 -8.89 -7.94
CA GLY A 129 -1.01 -8.92 -9.38
C GLY A 129 -2.47 -8.60 -9.75
N VAL A 130 -3.33 -8.34 -8.76
CA VAL A 130 -4.74 -7.97 -8.99
C VAL A 130 -4.83 -6.47 -9.26
N GLY A 131 -4.56 -6.05 -10.49
CA GLY A 131 -4.72 -4.64 -10.88
C GLY A 131 -4.58 -4.43 -12.37
N GLU A 132 -3.45 -4.78 -12.97
CA GLU A 132 -3.21 -4.40 -14.37
C GLU A 132 -3.83 -5.34 -15.39
N ARG A 133 -3.80 -6.66 -15.15
CA ARG A 133 -4.35 -7.64 -16.11
C ARG A 133 -5.87 -7.60 -16.20
N ASP A 134 -6.56 -7.43 -15.06
CA ASP A 134 -8.02 -7.35 -14.99
C ASP A 134 -8.57 -6.06 -15.65
N ILE A 135 -7.83 -4.95 -15.56
CA ILE A 135 -8.22 -3.70 -16.24
C ILE A 135 -8.02 -3.85 -17.75
N LEU A 136 -6.91 -4.45 -18.19
CA LEU A 136 -6.63 -4.67 -19.62
C LEU A 136 -7.64 -5.63 -20.26
N ASP A 137 -8.04 -6.71 -19.58
CA ASP A 137 -9.06 -7.65 -20.05
C ASP A 137 -10.44 -6.98 -20.18
N LYS A 138 -10.80 -6.10 -19.23
CA LYS A 138 -12.05 -5.31 -19.30
C LYS A 138 -12.05 -4.35 -20.48
N VAL A 139 -10.92 -3.69 -20.75
CA VAL A 139 -10.78 -2.77 -21.89
C VAL A 139 -10.87 -3.55 -23.21
N GLU A 140 -10.23 -4.71 -23.31
CA GLU A 140 -10.32 -5.57 -24.49
C GLU A 140 -11.77 -6.03 -24.77
N MET A 141 -12.50 -6.45 -23.73
CA MET A 141 -13.90 -6.83 -23.84
C MET A 141 -14.78 -5.68 -24.38
N VAL A 142 -14.56 -4.45 -23.91
CA VAL A 142 -15.33 -3.27 -24.35
C VAL A 142 -15.03 -2.95 -25.81
N ILE A 143 -13.76 -3.00 -26.24
CA ILE A 143 -13.38 -2.77 -27.63
C ILE A 143 -14.03 -3.82 -28.55
N ARG A 144 -14.02 -5.09 -28.12
CA ARG A 144 -14.63 -6.19 -28.87
C ARG A 144 -16.15 -6.02 -29.00
N ALA A 145 -16.82 -5.55 -27.94
CA ALA A 145 -18.26 -5.27 -27.94
C ALA A 145 -18.63 -4.09 -28.86
N ILE A 146 -17.85 -3.01 -28.87
CA ILE A 146 -18.08 -1.85 -29.75
C ILE A 146 -17.90 -2.26 -31.21
N LYS A 147 -16.85 -3.03 -31.54
CA LYS A 147 -16.59 -3.51 -32.91
C LYS A 147 -17.71 -4.43 -33.43
N HIS A 148 -18.31 -5.23 -32.55
CA HIS A 148 -19.43 -6.10 -32.92
C HIS A 148 -20.74 -5.32 -33.17
N ASN A 149 -20.90 -4.12 -32.58
CA ASN A 149 -22.14 -3.35 -32.70
C ASN A 149 -22.13 -2.33 -33.86
N GLN A 150 -20.96 -2.02 -34.44
CA GLN A 150 -20.83 -1.11 -35.59
C GLN A 150 -20.97 -1.81 -36.97
N GLY A 151 -21.33 -3.10 -36.98
CA GLY A 151 -21.46 -3.92 -38.19
C GLY A 151 -22.89 -4.18 -38.67
N ARG A 152 -23.86 -3.34 -38.33
CA ARG A 152 -25.24 -3.44 -38.85
C ARG A 152 -25.81 -2.08 -39.24
#